data_AF-A0A3D4BCZ6-F1
#
_entry.id   AF-A0A3D4BCZ6-F1
#
_cell.length_a   1.000
_cell.length_b   1.000
_cell.length_c   1.000
_cell.angle_alpha   90.00
_cell.angle_beta   90.00
_cell.angle_gamma   90.00
#
_symmetry.space_group_name_H-M   'P 1'
#
loop_
_entity.id
_entity.type
_entity.pdbx_description
1 polymer ?
#
loop_
_entity_poly.entity_id
_entity_poly.type
_entity_poly.pdbx_seq_one_letter_code
_entity_poly.pdbx_strand_id
1 'polypeptide(L)'
;MAAAGVAGSDLGVTVDGPRGPRHRVKPGIIYMAGRSGLPILPFAVSCAKPYILSSWDRFMIPWPFTRAVIAFGEPLSIPGEMD
;
A
#
# COMPACT_ATOMS: atom_id res chain seq x y z
N MET A 1 -5.36 0.63 -8.34
CA MET A 1 -6.81 0.51 -8.09
C MET A 1 -7.07 1.00 -6.68
N ALA A 2 -7.85 2.05 -6.50
CA ALA A 2 -8.40 2.41 -5.20
C ALA A 2 -9.87 1.97 -5.23
N ALA A 3 -10.26 1.03 -4.37
CA ALA A 3 -11.67 0.76 -4.12
C ALA A 3 -12.18 1.86 -3.19
N ALA A 4 -13.23 2.58 -3.58
CA ALA A 4 -13.84 3.61 -2.75
C ALA A 4 -14.51 2.95 -1.53
N GLY A 5 -14.08 3.32 -0.33
CA GLY A 5 -14.60 2.77 0.92
C GLY A 5 -15.98 3.34 1.22
N VAL A 6 -16.99 2.47 1.31
CA VAL A 6 -18.28 2.79 1.93
C VAL A 6 -18.08 2.68 3.45
N ALA A 7 -18.90 3.38 4.25
CA ALA A 7 -18.83 3.34 5.72
C ALA A 7 -18.66 1.88 6.23
N GLY A 8 -17.57 1.62 6.95
CA GLY A 8 -17.19 0.29 7.43
C GLY A 8 -16.21 -0.52 6.54
N SER A 9 -15.64 0.08 5.49
CA SER A 9 -14.66 -0.57 4.60
C SER A 9 -13.23 -0.07 4.84
N ASP A 10 -12.24 -0.97 4.69
CA ASP A 10 -10.82 -0.62 4.64
C ASP A 10 -10.39 -0.20 3.22
N LEU A 11 -9.46 0.75 3.13
CA LEU A 11 -8.89 1.24 1.87
C LEU A 11 -7.50 0.64 1.63
N GLY A 12 -7.36 -0.14 0.57
CA GLY A 12 -6.06 -0.65 0.10
C GLY A 12 -5.49 0.18 -1.05
N VAL A 13 -4.28 0.73 -0.90
CA VAL A 13 -3.62 1.53 -1.93
C VAL A 13 -2.14 1.16 -2.04
N THR A 14 -1.67 0.88 -3.26
CA THR A 14 -0.23 0.84 -3.55
C THR A 14 0.29 2.27 -3.72
N VAL A 15 1.15 2.68 -2.80
CA VAL A 15 1.58 4.08 -2.62
C VAL A 15 2.56 4.59 -3.67
N ASP A 16 3.13 3.71 -4.50
CA ASP A 16 4.10 4.03 -5.54
C ASP A 16 3.47 4.35 -6.91
N GLY A 17 2.19 4.01 -7.12
CA GLY A 17 1.37 4.40 -8.28
C GLY A 17 1.87 3.88 -9.64
N PRO A 18 1.12 4.04 -10.74
CA PRO A 18 1.30 3.27 -11.99
C PRO A 18 2.58 3.53 -12.79
N ARG A 19 3.39 4.53 -12.42
CA ARG A 19 4.57 4.99 -13.17
C ARG A 19 5.86 5.05 -12.34
N GLY A 20 5.83 4.60 -11.07
CA GLY A 20 6.99 4.61 -10.18
C GLY A 20 7.40 5.98 -9.62
N PRO A 21 8.60 6.08 -9.01
CA PRO A 21 9.59 5.02 -8.80
C PRO A 21 9.19 4.01 -7.71
N ARG A 22 9.62 2.76 -7.87
CA ARG A 22 9.38 1.66 -6.92
C ARG A 22 9.81 2.07 -5.49
N HIS A 23 9.02 1.67 -4.50
CA HIS A 23 9.27 1.95 -3.07
C HIS A 23 9.34 3.44 -2.73
N ARG A 24 8.72 4.32 -3.54
CA ARG A 24 8.53 5.73 -3.16
C ARG A 24 7.05 6.05 -3.01
N VAL A 25 6.70 6.45 -1.79
CA VAL A 25 5.36 6.91 -1.43
C VAL A 25 5.04 8.20 -2.18
N LYS A 26 3.84 8.27 -2.74
CA LYS A 26 3.26 9.48 -3.34
C LYS A 26 2.34 10.19 -2.35
N PRO A 27 2.20 11.53 -2.44
CA PRO A 27 1.43 12.33 -1.47
C PRO A 27 -0.06 11.99 -1.44
N GLY A 28 -0.60 11.30 -2.44
CA GLY A 28 -2.01 10.93 -2.51
C GLY A 28 -2.51 10.15 -1.29
N ILE A 29 -1.67 9.31 -0.66
CA ILE A 29 -2.06 8.58 0.55
C ILE A 29 -2.25 9.51 1.75
N ILE A 30 -1.40 10.53 1.88
CA ILE A 30 -1.48 11.54 2.95
C ILE A 30 -2.75 12.37 2.75
N TYR A 31 -3.02 12.79 1.50
CA TYR A 31 -4.24 13.51 1.15
C TYR A 31 -5.52 12.71 1.47
N MET A 32 -5.55 11.42 1.12
CA MET A 32 -6.69 10.55 1.41
C MET A 32 -6.88 10.33 2.91
N ALA A 33 -5.80 10.15 3.67
CA ALA A 33 -5.87 9.99 5.12
C ALA A 33 -6.39 11.27 5.80
N GLY A 34 -5.85 12.44 5.43
CA GLY A 34 -6.30 13.72 5.97
C GLY A 34 -7.78 14.04 5.68
N ARG A 35 -8.27 13.67 4.49
CA ARG A 35 -9.69 13.87 4.11
C ARG A 35 -10.64 12.84 4.71
N SER A 36 -10.20 11.60 4.90
CA SER A 36 -11.03 10.52 5.44
C SER A 36 -11.03 10.47 6.97
N GLY A 37 -10.04 11.07 7.62
CA GLY A 37 -9.80 10.94 9.06
C GLY A 37 -9.36 9.54 9.48
N LEU A 38 -9.07 8.65 8.51
CA LEU A 38 -8.62 7.28 8.79
C LEU A 38 -7.10 7.25 9.00
N PRO A 39 -6.59 6.44 9.95
CA PRO A 39 -5.16 6.22 10.09
C PRO A 39 -4.61 5.43 8.88
N ILE A 40 -3.36 5.71 8.52
CA ILE A 40 -2.63 4.92 7.53
C ILE A 40 -1.98 3.74 8.25
N LEU A 41 -2.32 2.50 7.86
CA LEU A 41 -1.63 1.30 8.34
C LEU A 41 -0.62 0.83 7.29
N PRO A 42 0.69 1.12 7.45
CA PRO A 42 1.69 0.65 6.51
C PRO A 42 1.88 -0.86 6.66
N PHE A 43 1.97 -1.57 5.54
CA PHE A 43 2.35 -2.97 5.52
C PHE A 43 3.26 -3.30 4.34
N ALA A 44 4.05 -4.36 4.48
CA ALA A 44 4.88 -4.91 3.43
C ALA A 44 4.64 -6.42 3.29
N VAL A 45 4.78 -6.93 2.08
CA VAL A 45 4.60 -8.36 1.76
C VAL A 45 5.86 -8.89 1.09
N SER A 46 6.31 -10.07 1.51
CA SER A 46 7.40 -10.80 0.87
C SER A 46 7.09 -12.30 0.83
N CYS A 47 7.70 -13.05 -0.08
CA CYS A 47 7.51 -14.50 -0.18
C CYS A 47 8.80 -15.23 -0.54
N ALA A 48 8.89 -16.52 -0.17
CA ALA A 48 10.13 -17.29 -0.27
C ALA A 48 10.51 -17.67 -1.71
N LYS A 49 9.52 -17.84 -2.59
CA LYS A 49 9.72 -18.21 -4.00
C LYS A 49 8.85 -17.30 -4.89
N PRO A 50 9.26 -16.04 -5.13
CA PRO A 50 8.58 -15.18 -6.07
C PRO A 50 9.05 -15.42 -7.50
N TYR A 51 8.13 -15.38 -8.45
CA TYR A 51 8.44 -15.00 -9.82
C TYR A 51 8.36 -13.46 -9.91
N ILE A 52 9.46 -12.80 -10.26
CA ILE A 52 9.54 -11.34 -10.32
C ILE A 52 9.39 -10.88 -11.76
N LEU A 53 8.38 -10.07 -12.04
CA LEU A 53 8.18 -9.50 -13.37
C LEU A 53 9.30 -8.51 -13.71
N SER A 54 9.63 -8.41 -15.00
CA SER A 54 10.58 -7.41 -15.53
C SER A 54 9.96 -6.02 -15.73
N SER A 55 8.83 -5.75 -15.08
CA SER A 55 8.15 -4.46 -15.05
C SER A 55 8.87 -3.46 -14.13
N TRP A 56 8.53 -2.17 -14.28
CA TRP A 56 9.16 -1.08 -13.54
C TRP A 56 9.02 -1.23 -12.01
N ASP A 57 7.94 -1.88 -11.55
CA ASP A 57 7.62 -2.11 -10.14
C ASP A 57 8.22 -3.42 -9.59
N ARG A 58 8.77 -4.28 -10.47
CA ARG A 58 9.30 -5.60 -10.11
C ARG A 58 8.28 -6.42 -9.32
N PHE A 59 7.04 -6.46 -9.81
CA PHE A 59 5.92 -7.14 -9.16
C PHE A 59 6.27 -8.60 -8.82
N MET A 60 6.00 -9.00 -7.58
CA MET A 60 6.28 -10.34 -7.08
C MET A 60 5.02 -11.21 -7.17
N ILE A 61 5.08 -12.27 -7.97
CA ILE A 61 4.04 -13.29 -8.04
C ILE A 61 4.49 -14.50 -7.22
N PRO A 62 3.85 -14.80 -6.08
CA PRO A 62 4.19 -15.98 -5.30
C PRO A 62 3.82 -17.25 -6.08
N TRP A 63 4.70 -18.25 -6.08
CA TRP A 63 4.31 -19.60 -6.50
C TRP A 63 3.23 -20.15 -5.55
N PRO A 64 2.25 -20.95 -6.05
CA PRO A 64 1.28 -21.61 -5.19
C PRO A 64 1.95 -22.37 -4.05
N PHE A 65 1.37 -22.30 -2.85
CA PHE A 65 1.86 -22.96 -1.63
C PHE A 65 3.23 -22.49 -1.11
N THR A 66 3.76 -21.37 -1.61
CA THR A 66 4.96 -20.75 -1.02
C THR A 66 4.65 -20.04 0.30
N ARG A 67 5.65 -19.92 1.16
CA ARG A 67 5.53 -19.14 2.41
C ARG A 67 5.60 -17.65 2.07
N ALA A 68 4.67 -16.88 2.63
CA ALA A 68 4.65 -15.43 2.58
C ALA A 68 4.71 -14.84 3.99
N VAL A 69 5.25 -13.63 4.10
CA VAL A 69 5.29 -12.83 5.32
C VAL A 69 4.62 -11.51 5.02
N ILE A 70 3.70 -11.11 5.89
CA ILE A 70 3.11 -9.78 5.92
C ILE A 70 3.60 -9.12 7.20
N ALA A 71 4.27 -7.98 7.07
CA ALA A 71 4.72 -7.17 8.19
C ALA A 71 3.91 -5.89 8.23
N PHE A 72 3.30 -5.61 9.37
CA PHE A 72 2.58 -4.37 9.63
C PHE A 72 3.47 -3.43 10.44
N GLY A 73 3.47 -2.15 10.09
CA GLY A 73 4.05 -1.10 10.90
C GLY A 73 3.01 -0.47 11.83
N GLU A 74 3.43 0.55 12.55
CA GLU A 74 2.53 1.31 13.42
C GLU A 74 1.54 2.16 12.62
N PRO A 75 0.28 2.30 13.07
CA PRO A 75 -0.68 3.21 12.46
C PRO A 75 -0.18 4.66 12.50
N LEU A 76 -0.26 5.35 11.36
CA LEU A 76 0.08 6.76 11.22
C LEU A 76 -1.20 7.58 11.09
N SER A 77 -1.54 8.33 12.13
CA SER A 77 -2.63 9.29 12.09
C SER A 77 -2.11 10.61 11.50
N ILE A 78 -2.76 11.09 10.45
CA ILE A 78 -2.49 12.42 9.91
C ILE A 78 -3.42 13.41 10.62
N PRO A 79 -2.89 14.50 11.22
CA PRO A 79 -3.72 15.55 11.78
C PRO A 79 -4.71 16.06 10.74
N GLY A 80 -5.98 16.23 11.13
CA GLY A 80 -6.98 16.85 10.26
C GLY A 80 -6.56 18.28 9.93
N GLU A 81 -6.56 18.60 8.64
CA GLU A 81 -6.08 19.84 8.01
C GLU A 81 -4.55 20.06 8.07
N MET A 82 -3.90 19.75 6.95
CA MET A 82 -2.72 20.46 6.49
C MET A 82 -3.14 21.16 5.20
N ASP A 83 -3.23 22.49 5.23
CA ASP A 83 -3.49 23.34 4.05
C ASP A 83 -2.45 23.13 2.93
#